data_AF-A0A2P5TNJ4-F1
#
_entry.id   AF-A0A2P5TNJ4-F1
#
_cell.length_a   1.000
_cell.length_b   1.000
_cell.length_c   1.000
_cell.angle_alpha   90.00
_cell.angle_beta   90.00
_cell.angle_gamma   90.00
#
_symmetry.space_group_name_H-M   'P 1'
#
loop_
_entity.id
_entity.type
_entity.pdbx_description
1 polymer ?
#
loop_
_entity_poly.entity_id
_entity_poly.type
_entity_poly.pdbx_seq_one_letter_code
_entity_poly.pdbx_strand_id
1 'polypeptide(L)'
;MYHQYDPHVLLWDEYKYRHDHIWQKLFQITIAVVLLGAVPYLKPEITQVLKGWILIAPLLGTVLTLISLVLMHFELTLFAKIASAHRSYQERQGLLKHSRHNYFRYLVMTYVSFLLLVSIANVAVVRLLWLGLVA
;
A
#
# COMPACT_ATOMS: atom_id res chain seq x y z
N MET A 1 8.27 36.81 -18.40
CA MET A 1 9.54 36.08 -18.19
C MET A 1 9.19 34.61 -18.04
N TYR A 2 9.13 33.85 -19.13
CA TYR A 2 8.84 32.41 -19.06
C TYR A 2 10.07 31.74 -18.44
N HIS A 3 9.96 31.25 -17.20
CA HIS A 3 10.92 30.28 -16.69
C HIS A 3 10.80 29.05 -17.60
N GLN A 4 11.77 28.84 -18.49
CA GLN A 4 11.98 27.54 -19.11
C GLN A 4 12.26 26.56 -17.97
N TYR A 5 11.22 25.88 -17.49
CA TYR A 5 11.39 24.74 -16.62
C TYR A 5 12.17 23.71 -17.43
N ASP A 6 13.37 23.38 -16.98
CA ASP A 6 14.14 22.29 -17.54
C ASP A 6 13.27 21.02 -17.43
N PRO A 7 12.88 20.39 -18.55
CA PRO A 7 12.01 19.21 -18.53
C PRO A 7 12.60 18.07 -17.70
N HIS A 8 13.91 18.04 -17.49
CA HIS A 8 14.59 17.06 -16.65
C HIS A 8 14.40 17.31 -15.16
N VAL A 9 14.37 18.59 -14.75
CA VAL A 9 14.04 18.98 -13.37
C VAL A 9 12.59 18.62 -13.07
N LEU A 10 11.66 18.90 -14.00
CA LEU A 10 10.25 18.54 -13.86
C LEU A 10 10.05 17.02 -13.71
N LEU A 11 10.74 16.21 -14.53
CA LEU A 11 10.69 14.74 -14.43
C LEU A 11 11.23 14.20 -13.11
N TRP A 12 12.28 14.84 -12.57
CA TRP A 12 12.87 14.46 -11.29
C TRP A 12 11.98 14.81 -10.10
N ASP A 13 11.38 16.00 -10.12
CA ASP A 13 10.44 16.44 -9.08
C ASP A 13 9.19 15.55 -9.08
N GLU A 14 8.66 15.21 -10.25
CA GLU A 14 7.55 14.28 -10.39
C GLU A 14 7.91 12.87 -9.89
N TYR A 15 9.13 12.39 -10.17
CA TYR A 15 9.62 11.11 -9.66
C TYR A 15 9.64 11.09 -8.12
N LYS A 16 10.23 12.12 -7.50
CA LYS A 16 10.28 12.25 -6.04
C LYS A 16 8.88 12.31 -5.43
N TYR A 17 8.03 13.18 -5.99
CA TYR A 17 6.66 13.35 -5.53
C TYR A 17 5.92 12.01 -5.51
N ARG A 18 5.98 11.24 -6.60
CA ARG A 18 5.29 9.94 -6.67
C ARG A 18 5.88 8.90 -5.75
N HIS A 19 7.20 8.86 -5.61
CA HIS A 19 7.85 7.95 -4.67
C HIS A 19 7.38 8.22 -3.23
N ASP A 20 7.39 9.47 -2.81
CA ASP A 20 6.97 9.85 -1.45
C ASP A 20 5.47 9.65 -1.26
N HIS A 21 4.67 9.94 -2.29
CA HIS A 21 3.23 9.69 -2.26
C HIS A 21 2.91 8.20 -2.08
N ILE A 22 3.61 7.31 -2.80
CA ILE A 22 3.45 5.86 -2.67
C ILE A 22 3.76 5.39 -1.24
N TRP A 23 4.88 5.85 -0.66
CA TRP A 23 5.24 5.52 0.71
C TRP A 23 4.22 6.03 1.73
N GLN A 24 3.78 7.28 1.58
CA GLN A 24 2.79 7.86 2.47
C GLN A 24 1.48 7.07 2.46
N LYS A 25 0.98 6.70 1.27
CA LYS A 25 -0.23 5.88 1.14
C LYS A 25 -0.04 4.51 1.77
N LEU A 26 1.09 3.86 1.52
CA LEU A 26 1.41 2.55 2.07
C LEU A 26 1.39 2.55 3.60
N PHE A 27 2.00 3.54 4.26
CA PHE A 27 1.95 3.66 5.72
C PHE A 27 0.55 3.99 6.24
N GLN A 28 -0.18 4.91 5.61
CA GLN A 28 -1.55 5.26 6.00
C GLN A 28 -2.48 4.04 5.97
N ILE A 29 -2.42 3.25 4.90
CA ILE A 29 -3.22 2.04 4.75
C ILE A 29 -2.80 1.00 5.79
N THR A 30 -1.50 0.81 6.01
CA THR A 30 -1.01 -0.15 7.01
C THR A 30 -1.54 0.18 8.40
N ILE A 31 -1.45 1.45 8.81
CA ILE A 31 -1.98 1.90 10.10
C ILE A 31 -3.48 1.66 10.17
N ALA A 32 -4.24 2.02 9.12
CA ALA A 32 -5.69 1.80 9.09
C ALA A 32 -6.05 0.31 9.25
N VAL A 33 -5.36 -0.58 8.54
CA VAL A 33 -5.60 -2.03 8.57
C VAL A 33 -5.23 -2.62 9.93
N VAL A 34 -4.10 -2.21 10.51
CA VAL A 34 -3.68 -2.65 11.84
C VAL A 34 -4.67 -2.18 12.90
N LEU A 35 -5.10 -0.92 12.86
CA LEU A 35 -6.07 -0.39 13.82
C LEU A 35 -7.42 -1.11 13.69
N LEU A 36 -7.98 -1.20 12.48
CA LEU A 36 -9.23 -1.92 12.23
C LEU A 36 -9.14 -3.40 12.63
N GLY A 37 -7.98 -4.01 12.40
CA GLY A 37 -7.73 -5.38 12.80
C GLY A 37 -7.59 -5.56 14.32
N ALA A 38 -7.09 -4.55 15.03
CA ALA A 38 -6.91 -4.55 16.48
C ALA A 38 -8.19 -4.28 17.27
N VAL A 39 -9.18 -3.58 16.67
CA VAL A 39 -10.46 -3.21 17.32
C VAL A 39 -11.11 -4.35 18.12
N PRO A 40 -11.25 -5.59 17.61
CA PRO A 40 -11.87 -6.69 18.35
C PRO A 40 -11.12 -7.08 19.62
N TYR A 41 -9.81 -6.83 19.68
CA TYR A 41 -8.95 -7.24 20.80
C TYR A 41 -8.87 -6.19 21.91
N LEU A 42 -9.08 -4.91 21.56
CA LEU A 42 -8.92 -3.80 22.51
C LEU A 42 -10.11 -3.62 23.47
N LYS A 43 -11.29 -4.10 23.09
CA LYS A 43 -12.53 -3.89 23.85
C LYS A 43 -13.40 -5.16 23.89
N PRO A 44 -12.99 -6.19 24.65
CA PRO A 44 -13.74 -7.45 24.76
C PRO A 44 -15.17 -7.26 25.28
N GLU A 45 -15.43 -6.25 26.11
CA GLU A 45 -16.79 -5.92 26.60
C GLU A 45 -17.75 -5.53 25.46
N ILE A 46 -17.25 -4.78 24.46
CA ILE A 46 -18.03 -4.35 23.29
C ILE A 46 -18.28 -5.54 22.36
N THR A 47 -17.34 -6.50 22.29
CA THR A 47 -17.48 -7.70 21.44
C THR A 47 -18.62 -8.61 21.87
N GLN A 48 -18.94 -8.68 23.18
CA GLN A 48 -20.07 -9.48 23.68
C GLN A 48 -21.43 -8.90 23.26
N VAL A 49 -21.53 -7.57 23.13
CA VAL A 49 -22.76 -6.88 22.70
C VAL A 49 -22.93 -6.96 21.19
N LEU A 50 -21.84 -6.80 20.42
CA LEU A 50 -21.89 -6.78 18.96
C LEU A 50 -21.97 -8.17 18.30
N LYS A 51 -21.59 -9.25 19.00
CA LYS A 51 -21.54 -10.62 18.46
C LYS A 51 -20.90 -10.65 17.06
N GLY A 52 -21.66 -10.99 16.02
CA GLY A 52 -21.19 -11.07 14.64
C GLY A 52 -20.82 -9.74 13.98
N TRP A 53 -21.32 -8.60 14.47
CA TRP A 53 -21.00 -7.28 13.90
C TRP A 53 -19.53 -6.90 14.09
N ILE A 54 -18.81 -7.55 15.01
CA ILE A 54 -17.37 -7.31 15.22
C ILE A 54 -16.50 -7.66 14.01
N LEU A 55 -17.00 -8.52 13.11
CA LEU A 55 -16.31 -8.91 11.88
C LEU A 55 -16.23 -7.77 10.86
N ILE A 56 -17.09 -6.74 10.98
CA ILE A 56 -17.12 -5.64 10.02
C ILE A 56 -15.79 -4.88 10.01
N ALA A 57 -15.18 -4.64 11.18
CA ALA A 57 -13.91 -3.94 11.27
C ALA A 57 -12.76 -4.64 10.52
N PRO A 58 -12.44 -5.93 10.79
CA PRO A 58 -11.40 -6.64 10.04
C PRO A 58 -11.79 -6.91 8.58
N LEU A 59 -13.09 -7.04 8.25
CA LEU A 59 -13.56 -7.09 6.86
C LEU A 59 -13.27 -5.78 6.12
N LEU A 60 -13.53 -4.62 6.73
CA LEU A 60 -13.20 -3.32 6.17
C LEU A 60 -11.70 -3.17 5.95
N GLY A 61 -10.86 -3.64 6.89
CA GLY A 61 -9.41 -3.71 6.69
C GLY A 61 -9.02 -4.54 5.46
N THR A 62 -9.72 -5.65 5.22
CA THR A 62 -9.47 -6.52 4.07
C THR A 62 -9.91 -5.88 2.76
N VAL A 63 -11.05 -5.18 2.75
CA VAL A 63 -11.49 -4.42 1.57
C VAL A 63 -10.54 -3.26 1.27
N LEU A 64 -10.09 -2.53 2.30
CA LEU A 64 -9.12 -1.45 2.16
C LEU A 64 -7.79 -1.96 1.58
N THR A 65 -7.26 -3.08 2.06
CA THR A 65 -6.04 -3.69 1.48
C THR A 65 -6.23 -4.12 0.03
N LEU A 66 -7.39 -4.70 -0.31
CA LEU A 66 -7.70 -5.10 -1.68
C LEU A 66 -7.75 -3.90 -2.64
N ILE A 67 -8.47 -2.85 -2.26
CA ILE A 67 -8.52 -1.60 -3.03
C ILE A 67 -7.11 -1.00 -3.18
N SER A 68 -6.34 -1.02 -2.09
CA SER A 68 -4.97 -0.52 -2.08
C SER A 68 -4.06 -1.28 -3.03
N LEU A 69 -4.20 -2.61 -3.14
CA LEU A 69 -3.46 -3.43 -4.08
C LEU A 69 -3.71 -3.00 -5.53
N VAL A 70 -4.98 -2.75 -5.87
CA VAL A 70 -5.37 -2.29 -7.21
C VAL A 70 -4.82 -0.90 -7.48
N LEU A 71 -5.04 0.06 -6.58
CA LEU A 71 -4.57 1.44 -6.75
C LEU A 71 -3.03 1.51 -6.85
N MET A 72 -2.34 0.76 -6.00
CA MET A 72 -0.87 0.71 -5.98
C MET A 72 -0.32 0.10 -7.27
N HIS A 73 -1.00 -0.88 -7.87
CA HIS A 73 -0.61 -1.42 -9.16
C HIS A 73 -0.62 -0.36 -10.27
N PHE A 74 -1.64 0.50 -10.30
CA PHE A 74 -1.74 1.59 -11.27
C PHE A 74 -0.67 2.66 -11.02
N GLU A 75 -0.52 3.13 -9.78
CA GLU A 75 0.50 4.13 -9.41
C GLU A 75 1.93 3.65 -9.72
N LEU A 76 2.26 2.40 -9.39
CA LEU A 76 3.57 1.82 -9.69
C LEU A 76 3.81 1.67 -11.19
N THR A 77 2.76 1.43 -11.98
CA THR A 77 2.88 1.35 -13.44
C THR A 77 3.19 2.72 -14.03
N LEU A 78 2.56 3.77 -13.52
CA LEU A 78 2.84 5.15 -13.94
C LEU A 78 4.24 5.60 -13.48
N PHE A 79 4.60 5.29 -12.23
CA PHE A 79 5.93 5.53 -11.69
C PHE A 79 7.03 4.83 -12.49
N ALA A 80 6.82 3.58 -12.91
CA ALA A 80 7.79 2.85 -13.71
C ALA A 80 8.05 3.52 -15.07
N LYS A 81 7.02 4.12 -15.69
CA LYS A 81 7.20 4.89 -16.93
C LYS A 81 8.06 6.13 -16.70
N ILE A 82 7.77 6.92 -15.66
CA ILE A 82 8.52 8.14 -15.32
C ILE A 82 9.97 7.81 -14.94
N ALA A 83 10.17 6.79 -14.10
CA ALA A 83 11.49 6.29 -13.73
C ALA A 83 12.29 5.82 -14.95
N SER A 84 11.64 5.12 -15.90
CA SER A 84 12.31 4.68 -17.13
C SER A 84 12.75 5.85 -18.03
N ALA A 85 11.93 6.91 -18.12
CA ALA A 85 12.27 8.11 -18.87
C ALA A 85 13.46 8.85 -18.23
N HIS A 86 13.47 8.96 -16.90
CA HIS A 86 14.58 9.59 -16.17
C HIS A 86 15.89 8.79 -16.31
N ARG A 87 15.85 7.46 -16.15
CA ARG A 87 17.02 6.59 -16.34
C ARG A 87 17.57 6.65 -17.76
N SER A 88 16.69 6.66 -18.77
CA SER A 88 17.09 6.78 -20.17
C SER A 88 17.84 8.09 -20.44
N TYR A 89 17.46 9.17 -19.76
CA TYR A 89 18.18 10.44 -19.83
C TYR A 89 19.55 10.37 -19.15
N GLN A 90 19.64 9.79 -17.95
CA GLN A 90 20.90 9.63 -17.22
C GLN A 90 21.90 8.71 -17.95
N GLU A 91 21.41 7.66 -18.61
CA GLU A 91 22.24 6.78 -19.44
C GLU A 91 22.79 7.52 -20.67
N ARG A 92 21.98 8.36 -21.33
CA ARG A 92 22.44 9.21 -22.45
C ARG A 92 23.51 10.21 -22.03
N GLN A 93 23.46 10.68 -20.78
CA GLN A 93 24.48 11.55 -20.21
C GLN A 93 25.70 10.81 -19.66
N GLY A 94 25.72 9.48 -19.71
CA GLY A 94 26.83 8.66 -19.22
C GLY A 94 27.03 8.70 -17.70
N LEU A 95 26.05 9.22 -16.94
CA LEU A 95 26.19 9.45 -15.50
C LEU A 95 26.11 8.14 -14.70
N LEU A 96 25.13 7.29 -15.01
CA LEU A 96 24.83 6.09 -14.22
C LEU A 96 24.27 4.97 -15.10
N LYS A 97 24.83 3.76 -14.97
CA LYS A 97 24.31 2.54 -15.60
C LYS A 97 23.26 1.92 -14.68
N HIS A 98 21.99 1.99 -15.08
CA HIS A 98 20.90 1.50 -14.24
C HIS A 98 20.63 0.03 -14.50
N SER A 99 20.42 -0.74 -13.43
CA SER A 99 19.85 -2.09 -13.57
C SER A 99 18.39 -1.95 -13.98
N ARG A 100 18.00 -2.67 -15.04
CA ARG A 100 16.66 -2.60 -15.67
C ARG A 100 15.54 -3.17 -14.77
N HIS A 101 15.88 -3.75 -13.62
CA HIS A 101 14.93 -4.38 -12.73
C HIS A 101 14.13 -3.35 -11.93
N ASN A 102 12.80 -3.47 -11.98
CA ASN A 102 11.86 -2.64 -11.20
C ASN A 102 11.74 -3.15 -9.75
N TYR A 103 12.86 -3.20 -9.04
CA TYR A 103 12.93 -3.73 -7.67
C TYR A 103 11.92 -3.05 -6.73
N PHE A 104 11.77 -1.72 -6.85
CA PHE A 104 10.79 -0.96 -6.08
C PHE A 104 9.36 -1.45 -6.26
N ARG A 105 8.93 -1.68 -7.51
CA ARG A 105 7.59 -2.21 -7.80
C ARG A 105 7.38 -3.58 -7.18
N TYR A 106 8.36 -4.46 -7.29
CA TYR A 106 8.29 -5.81 -6.71
C TYR A 106 8.17 -5.76 -5.19
N LEU A 107 8.98 -4.93 -4.53
CA LEU A 107 8.97 -4.76 -3.08
C LEU A 107 7.61 -4.23 -2.58
N VAL A 108 7.09 -3.17 -3.20
CA VAL A 108 5.79 -2.60 -2.82
C VAL A 108 4.65 -3.59 -3.06
N MET A 109 4.62 -4.28 -4.20
CA MET A 109 3.58 -5.28 -4.48
C MET A 109 3.63 -6.47 -3.51
N THR A 110 4.83 -6.94 -3.18
CA THR A 110 5.02 -8.02 -2.19
C THR A 110 4.52 -7.58 -0.82
N TYR A 111 4.84 -6.35 -0.41
CA TYR A 111 4.37 -5.79 0.85
C TYR A 111 2.85 -5.71 0.94
N VAL A 112 2.19 -5.13 -0.08
CA VAL A 112 0.71 -5.00 -0.07
C VAL A 112 0.03 -6.36 -0.15
N SER A 113 0.60 -7.31 -0.88
CA SER A 113 0.10 -8.70 -0.93
C SER A 113 0.22 -9.39 0.44
N PHE A 114 1.33 -9.19 1.14
CA PHE A 114 1.50 -9.68 2.51
C PHE A 114 0.49 -9.05 3.47
N LEU A 115 0.25 -7.74 3.36
CA LEU A 115 -0.73 -7.03 4.17
C LEU A 115 -2.16 -7.57 3.95
N LEU A 116 -2.51 -7.91 2.70
CA LEU A 116 -3.78 -8.56 2.38
C LEU A 116 -3.90 -9.94 3.03
N LEU A 117 -2.85 -10.77 2.95
CA LEU A 117 -2.83 -12.10 3.60
C LEU A 117 -3.01 -11.99 5.11
N VAL A 118 -2.30 -11.06 5.76
CA VAL A 118 -2.45 -10.78 7.20
C VAL A 118 -3.88 -10.33 7.53
N SER A 119 -4.47 -9.46 6.71
CA SER A 119 -5.85 -9.01 6.92
C SER A 119 -6.87 -10.14 6.82
N ILE A 120 -6.72 -11.03 5.83
CA ILE A 120 -7.58 -12.22 5.67
C ILE A 120 -7.41 -13.16 6.87
N ALA A 121 -6.16 -13.42 7.29
CA ALA A 121 -5.88 -14.23 8.45
C ALA A 121 -6.52 -13.63 9.72
N ASN A 122 -6.47 -12.30 9.88
CA ASN A 122 -7.10 -11.61 11.00
C ASN A 122 -8.62 -11.81 11.03
N VAL A 123 -9.29 -11.71 9.87
CA VAL A 123 -10.73 -12.04 9.77
C VAL A 123 -11.01 -13.48 10.21
N ALA A 124 -10.17 -14.43 9.78
CA ALA A 124 -10.32 -15.83 10.16
C ALA A 124 -10.12 -16.06 11.67
N VAL A 125 -9.10 -15.42 12.27
CA VAL A 125 -8.84 -15.49 13.71
C VAL A 125 -10.00 -14.90 14.51
N VAL A 126 -10.49 -13.71 14.15
CA VAL A 126 -11.64 -13.08 14.81
C VAL A 126 -12.88 -13.96 14.67
N ARG A 127 -13.11 -14.56 13.50
CA ARG A 127 -14.22 -15.49 13.31
C ARG A 127 -14.10 -16.71 14.23
N LEU A 128 -12.93 -17.35 14.29
CA LEU A 128 -12.72 -18.55 15.10
C LEU A 128 -12.82 -18.25 16.61
N LEU A 129 -12.19 -17.18 17.09
CA LEU A 129 -12.20 -16.81 18.50
C LEU A 129 -13.58 -16.39 18.99
N TRP A 130 -14.35 -15.64 18.20
CA TRP A 130 -15.58 -15.02 18.70
C TRP A 130 -16.86 -15.73 18.25
N LEU A 131 -16.87 -16.41 17.09
CA LEU A 131 -18.02 -17.19 16.64
C LEU A 131 -17.86 -18.70 16.85
N GLY A 132 -16.62 -19.20 16.91
CA GLY A 132 -16.36 -20.60 17.26
C GLY A 132 -16.65 -20.93 18.72
N LEU A 133 -16.63 -19.92 19.60
CA LEU A 133 -16.97 -20.02 21.02
C LEU A 133 -18.50 -19.99 21.28
N VAL A 134 -19.32 -19.72 20.26
CA VAL A 134 -20.79 -19.58 20.35
C VAL A 134 -21.53 -20.83 19.83
N ALA A 135 -20.81 -21.84 19.32
CA ALA A 135 -21.34 -23.15 18.93
C ALA A 135 -21.08 -24.18 20.03
#